data_AF-A0AAX4JQG4-F1
#
_entry.id   AF-A0AAX4JQG4-F1
#
_cell.length_a   1.000
_cell.length_b   1.000
_cell.length_c   1.000
_cell.angle_alpha   90.00
_cell.angle_beta   90.00
_cell.angle_gamma   90.00
#
_symmetry.space_group_name_H-M   'P 1'
#
loop_
_entity.id
_entity.type
_entity.pdbx_description
1 polymer ?
#
loop_
_entity_poly.entity_id
_entity_poly.type
_entity_poly.pdbx_seq_one_letter_code
_entity_poly.pdbx_strand_id
1 'polypeptide(L)'
;MIENSSPTLTWTNVFIGLLFILFDALLSLVLGLGIGGSLVVAAARCIIQLSVMGLILDRVFASNNVWGVIGIAALLNLLGAFEATYNKSKRRFTNMFPLILASMLSGTVPISVLGTRYAMSQNPFWKPDQYVPIIGMILGNAISSIGIGLNTVHKEFTENKDKIETYLAFGASRFEACKPIGKEALKLALLPTVNQMSVIGLISIPGMMTGAIVGGKSVNQAARLQMIIMFMISASSALCTLLALFFSLTTLIDSKCRIRVDKLDSRKPLLYRYRDSAGTKIWKGIKSLKWWGRGERGTEEERRGLLDDSR
;
A
#
# COMPACT_ATOMS: atom_id res chain seq x y z
N MET A 1 26.65 28.33 -23.10
CA MET A 1 26.32 26.96 -22.63
C MET A 1 26.06 27.07 -21.14
N ILE A 2 24.79 27.14 -20.73
CA ILE A 2 24.44 27.18 -19.31
C ILE A 2 24.53 25.74 -18.83
N GLU A 3 25.60 25.43 -18.11
CA GLU A 3 25.76 24.18 -17.38
C GLU A 3 24.63 24.12 -16.33
N ASN A 4 23.56 23.38 -16.62
CA ASN A 4 22.48 23.12 -15.68
C ASN A 4 23.05 22.25 -14.54
N SER A 5 23.65 22.89 -13.55
CA SER A 5 24.03 22.30 -12.26
C SER A 5 22.75 21.93 -11.53
N SER A 6 22.22 20.75 -11.87
CA SER A 6 21.10 20.15 -11.16
C SER A 6 21.52 20.00 -9.69
N PRO A 7 20.74 20.50 -8.72
CA PRO A 7 21.14 20.47 -7.31
C PRO A 7 21.37 19.03 -6.86
N THR A 8 22.58 18.74 -6.37
CA THR A 8 22.92 17.42 -5.86
C THR A 8 22.24 17.22 -4.50
N LEU A 9 21.34 16.24 -4.42
CA LEU A 9 20.61 15.96 -3.19
C LEU A 9 21.48 15.16 -2.23
N THR A 10 21.67 15.68 -1.02
CA THR A 10 22.41 15.02 0.06
C THR A 10 21.46 14.43 1.10
N TRP A 11 21.99 13.57 2.00
CA TRP A 11 21.23 13.03 3.13
C TRP A 11 20.66 14.12 4.05
N THR A 12 21.30 15.28 4.12
CA THR A 12 20.79 16.45 4.86
C THR A 12 19.45 16.92 4.30
N ASN A 13 19.27 16.93 2.97
CA ASN A 13 18.01 17.33 2.33
C ASN A 13 16.89 16.34 2.65
N VAL A 14 17.21 15.04 2.71
CA VAL A 14 16.25 14.00 3.12
C VAL A 14 15.84 14.21 4.58
N PHE A 15 16.77 14.54 5.47
CA PHE A 15 16.48 14.84 6.87
C PHE A 15 15.62 16.09 7.05
N ILE A 16 15.88 17.15 6.27
CA ILE A 16 15.03 18.34 6.24
C ILE A 16 13.61 17.97 5.79
N GLY A 17 13.46 17.14 4.77
CA GLY A 17 12.14 16.63 4.34
C GLY A 17 11.44 15.80 5.42
N LEU A 18 12.18 15.05 6.24
CA LEU A 18 11.62 14.29 7.36
C LEU A 18 11.00 15.19 8.44
N LEU A 19 11.44 16.46 8.56
CA LEU A 19 10.85 17.42 9.50
C LEU A 19 9.37 17.67 9.22
N PHE A 20 8.93 17.64 7.96
CA PHE A 20 7.51 17.79 7.60
C PHE A 20 6.67 16.65 8.19
N ILE A 21 7.17 15.42 8.14
CA ILE A 21 6.50 14.27 8.75
C ILE A 21 6.49 14.36 10.28
N LEU A 22 7.57 14.87 10.89
CA LEU A 22 7.62 15.07 12.34
C LEU A 22 6.63 16.15 12.79
N PHE A 23 6.45 17.20 11.99
CA PHE A 23 5.43 18.21 12.20
C PHE A 23 4.02 17.61 12.14
N ASP A 24 3.70 16.82 11.11
CA ASP A 24 2.41 16.12 11.02
C ASP A 24 2.18 15.14 12.18
N ALA A 25 3.24 14.45 12.62
CA ALA A 25 3.19 13.57 13.78
C ALA A 25 2.92 14.35 15.08
N LEU A 26 3.52 15.52 15.24
CA LEU A 26 3.26 16.42 16.36
C LEU A 26 1.82 16.93 16.34
N LEU A 27 1.33 17.40 15.19
CA LEU A 27 -0.07 17.80 15.03
C LEU A 27 -1.02 16.66 15.36
N SER A 28 -0.71 15.43 14.94
CA SER A 28 -1.48 14.24 15.27
C SER A 28 -1.54 13.97 16.78
N LEU A 29 -0.48 14.28 17.52
CA LEU A 29 -0.44 14.17 18.98
C LEU A 29 -1.25 15.27 19.67
N VAL A 30 -1.11 16.52 19.19
CA VAL A 30 -1.83 17.68 19.73
C VAL A 30 -3.34 17.55 19.50
N LEU A 31 -3.74 17.10 18.31
CA LEU A 31 -5.14 16.91 17.93
C LEU A 31 -5.71 15.54 18.34
N GLY A 32 -4.91 14.65 18.95
CA GLY A 32 -5.36 13.34 19.40
C GLY A 32 -5.79 12.37 18.28
N LEU A 33 -5.29 12.54 17.05
CA LEU A 33 -5.71 11.77 15.88
C LEU A 33 -5.24 10.30 15.87
N GLY A 34 -4.19 9.97 16.65
CA GLY A 34 -3.70 8.60 16.79
C GLY A 34 -2.94 8.03 15.58
N ILE A 35 -2.60 8.86 14.59
CA ILE A 35 -1.94 8.44 13.34
C ILE A 35 -0.43 8.73 13.37
N GLY A 36 0.05 9.67 14.20
CA GLY A 36 1.44 10.15 14.19
C GLY A 36 2.49 9.06 14.30
N GLY A 37 2.30 8.07 15.21
CA GLY A 37 3.22 6.94 15.32
C GLY A 37 3.29 6.09 14.05
N SER A 38 2.15 5.88 13.37
CA SER A 38 2.11 5.15 12.09
C SER A 38 2.80 5.92 10.96
N LEU A 39 2.72 7.25 10.97
CA LEU A 39 3.34 8.12 9.98
C LEU A 39 4.87 8.08 10.09
N VAL A 40 5.41 8.18 11.32
CA VAL A 40 6.86 8.09 11.56
C VAL A 40 7.41 6.71 11.17
N VAL A 41 6.70 5.63 11.52
CA VAL A 41 7.10 4.27 11.12
C VAL A 41 7.06 4.12 9.59
N ALA A 42 6.05 4.69 8.92
CA ALA A 42 5.95 4.68 7.46
C ALA A 42 7.10 5.47 6.81
N ALA A 43 7.47 6.63 7.35
CA ALA A 43 8.59 7.42 6.86
C ALA A 43 9.95 6.72 7.04
N ALA A 44 10.19 6.12 8.22
CA ALA A 44 11.40 5.34 8.46
C ALA A 44 11.50 4.15 7.48
N ARG A 45 10.40 3.42 7.29
CA ARG A 45 10.32 2.33 6.31
C ARG A 45 10.57 2.86 4.88
N CYS A 46 10.02 4.01 4.52
CA CYS A 46 10.21 4.63 3.20
C CYS A 46 11.69 4.93 2.92
N ILE A 47 12.40 5.56 3.86
CA ILE A 47 13.82 5.87 3.73
C ILE A 47 14.64 4.59 3.51
N ILE A 48 14.43 3.57 4.37
CA ILE A 48 15.16 2.31 4.28
C ILE A 48 14.85 1.62 2.94
N GLN A 49 13.58 1.53 2.55
CA GLN A 49 13.16 0.83 1.34
C GLN A 49 13.67 1.51 0.07
N LEU A 50 13.58 2.83 -0.03
CA LEU A 50 14.09 3.56 -1.20
C LEU A 50 15.62 3.49 -1.29
N SER A 51 16.32 3.54 -0.15
CA SER A 51 17.79 3.41 -0.12
C SER A 51 18.23 2.02 -0.59
N VAL A 52 17.61 0.96 -0.07
CA VAL A 52 17.87 -0.42 -0.49
C VAL A 52 17.52 -0.62 -1.96
N MET A 53 16.36 -0.13 -2.41
CA MET A 53 15.94 -0.25 -3.79
C MET A 53 16.90 0.46 -4.74
N GLY A 54 17.41 1.64 -4.38
CA GLY A 54 18.42 2.36 -5.16
C GLY A 54 19.68 1.53 -5.40
N LEU A 55 20.21 0.88 -4.35
CA LEU A 55 21.38 0.00 -4.46
C LEU A 55 21.12 -1.25 -5.31
N ILE A 56 19.94 -1.86 -5.16
CA ILE A 56 19.56 -3.05 -5.94
C ILE A 56 19.40 -2.70 -7.42
N LEU A 57 18.69 -1.61 -7.72
CA LEU A 57 18.41 -1.21 -9.09
C LEU A 57 19.69 -0.87 -9.86
N ASP A 58 20.65 -0.18 -9.23
CA ASP A 58 21.93 0.15 -9.86
C ASP A 58 22.67 -1.11 -10.33
N ARG A 59 22.76 -2.12 -9.48
CA ARG A 59 23.38 -3.42 -9.81
C ARG A 59 22.65 -4.15 -10.94
N VAL A 60 21.34 -4.07 -10.95
CA VAL A 60 20.50 -4.80 -11.92
C VAL A 60 20.58 -4.13 -13.27
N PHE A 61 20.52 -2.81 -13.31
CA PHE A 61 20.65 -2.03 -14.54
C PHE A 61 22.04 -2.23 -15.14
N ALA A 62 23.09 -2.30 -14.32
CA ALA A 62 24.44 -2.61 -14.76
C ALA A 62 24.58 -4.04 -15.34
N SER A 63 23.85 -5.02 -14.79
CA SER A 63 23.95 -6.42 -15.25
C SER A 63 23.35 -6.68 -16.64
N ASN A 64 22.42 -5.83 -17.08
CA ASN A 64 21.65 -5.94 -18.32
C ASN A 64 21.21 -7.38 -18.70
N ASN A 65 20.87 -8.19 -17.69
CA ASN A 65 20.53 -9.60 -17.84
C ASN A 65 19.03 -9.82 -17.65
N VAL A 66 18.39 -10.50 -18.62
CA VAL A 66 16.97 -10.90 -18.59
C VAL A 66 16.59 -11.57 -17.27
N TRP A 67 17.44 -12.47 -16.79
CA TRP A 67 17.18 -13.22 -15.56
C TRP A 67 17.16 -12.33 -14.32
N GLY A 68 17.94 -11.25 -14.30
CA GLY A 68 17.89 -10.25 -13.24
C GLY A 68 16.56 -9.49 -13.23
N VAL A 69 16.07 -9.11 -14.41
CA VAL A 69 14.77 -8.43 -14.56
C VAL A 69 13.62 -9.34 -14.15
N ILE A 70 13.63 -10.61 -14.57
CA ILE A 70 12.65 -11.60 -14.16
C ILE A 70 12.71 -11.83 -12.64
N GLY A 71 13.92 -11.95 -12.08
CA GLY A 71 14.12 -12.13 -10.65
C GLY A 71 13.52 -10.99 -9.82
N ILE A 72 13.74 -9.74 -10.23
CA ILE A 72 13.14 -8.59 -9.55
C ILE A 72 11.63 -8.52 -9.79
N ALA A 73 11.15 -8.76 -11.01
CA ALA A 73 9.72 -8.76 -11.30
C ALA A 73 8.97 -9.79 -10.42
N ALA A 74 9.57 -10.97 -10.23
CA ALA A 74 9.07 -12.01 -9.34
C ALA A 74 9.15 -11.58 -7.87
N LEU A 75 10.27 -10.99 -7.43
CA LEU A 75 10.44 -10.49 -6.07
C LEU A 75 9.41 -9.39 -5.74
N LEU A 76 9.20 -8.43 -6.63
CA LEU A 76 8.22 -7.35 -6.45
C LEU A 76 6.79 -7.90 -6.41
N ASN A 77 6.46 -8.92 -7.20
CA ASN A 77 5.17 -9.61 -7.11
C ASN A 77 4.99 -10.31 -5.76
N LEU A 78 6.02 -11.03 -5.28
CA LEU A 78 6.00 -11.72 -3.99
C LEU A 78 5.80 -10.72 -2.83
N LEU A 79 6.60 -9.65 -2.81
CA LEU A 79 6.50 -8.58 -1.82
C LEU A 79 5.15 -7.86 -1.90
N GLY A 80 4.65 -7.64 -3.12
CA GLY A 80 3.34 -7.04 -3.36
C GLY A 80 2.19 -7.89 -2.83
N ALA A 81 2.21 -9.20 -3.10
CA ALA A 81 1.21 -10.14 -2.57
C ALA A 81 1.28 -10.22 -1.04
N PHE A 82 2.49 -10.18 -0.47
CA PHE A 82 2.70 -10.12 0.97
C PHE A 82 2.09 -8.83 1.56
N GLU A 83 2.39 -7.68 0.98
CA GLU A 83 1.88 -6.37 1.43
C GLU A 83 0.34 -6.30 1.33
N ALA A 84 -0.23 -6.75 0.20
CA ALA A 84 -1.67 -6.82 -0.03
C ALA A 84 -2.37 -7.74 0.99
N THR A 85 -1.76 -8.89 1.30
CA THR A 85 -2.34 -9.89 2.19
C THR A 85 -2.23 -9.51 3.66
N TYR A 86 -1.06 -9.06 4.10
CA TYR A 86 -0.73 -8.93 5.53
C TYR A 86 -0.81 -7.51 6.06
N ASN A 87 -0.64 -6.48 5.22
CA ASN A 87 -0.63 -5.09 5.67
C ASN A 87 -1.87 -4.30 5.21
N LYS A 88 -2.38 -4.56 4.00
CA LYS A 88 -3.56 -3.86 3.48
C LYS A 88 -4.89 -4.48 3.88
N SER A 89 -4.95 -5.80 4.06
CA SER A 89 -6.19 -6.47 4.44
C SER A 89 -6.37 -6.51 5.96
N LYS A 90 -7.51 -6.01 6.45
CA LYS A 90 -7.84 -6.01 7.88
C LYS A 90 -8.20 -7.39 8.41
N ARG A 91 -8.69 -8.28 7.55
CA ARG A 91 -9.13 -9.64 7.88
C ARG A 91 -8.61 -10.61 6.86
N ARG A 92 -8.31 -11.83 7.27
CA ARG A 92 -7.64 -12.82 6.41
C ARG A 92 -8.49 -14.08 6.33
N PHE A 93 -8.42 -14.76 5.18
CA PHE A 93 -9.01 -16.08 5.00
C PHE A 93 -7.94 -17.13 4.69
N THR A 94 -8.29 -18.41 4.87
CA THR A 94 -7.38 -19.54 4.61
C THR A 94 -6.84 -19.48 3.18
N ASN A 95 -5.53 -19.64 3.01
CA ASN A 95 -4.84 -19.60 1.71
C ASN A 95 -4.95 -18.26 0.95
N MET A 96 -5.19 -17.15 1.65
CA MET A 96 -5.25 -15.83 1.03
C MET A 96 -3.97 -15.45 0.29
N PHE A 97 -2.78 -15.66 0.88
CA PHE A 97 -1.51 -15.30 0.24
C PHE A 97 -1.30 -15.93 -1.16
N PRO A 98 -1.37 -17.26 -1.35
CA PRO A 98 -1.17 -17.85 -2.68
C PRO A 98 -2.25 -17.43 -3.68
N LEU A 99 -3.49 -17.21 -3.23
CA LEU A 99 -4.57 -16.74 -4.10
C LEU A 99 -4.35 -15.29 -4.56
N ILE A 100 -3.89 -14.41 -3.66
CA ILE A 100 -3.53 -13.04 -4.02
C ILE A 100 -2.29 -13.02 -4.92
N LEU A 101 -1.28 -13.83 -4.63
CA LEU A 101 -0.11 -13.96 -5.49
C LEU A 101 -0.51 -14.41 -6.91
N ALA A 102 -1.37 -15.41 -7.03
CA ALA A 102 -1.90 -15.85 -8.33
C ALA A 102 -2.65 -14.71 -9.04
N SER A 103 -3.53 -13.98 -8.34
CA SER A 103 -4.24 -12.84 -8.92
C SER A 103 -3.31 -11.74 -9.44
N MET A 104 -2.22 -11.46 -8.70
CA MET A 104 -1.23 -10.44 -9.08
C MET A 104 -0.36 -10.90 -10.23
N LEU A 105 0.10 -12.16 -10.25
CA LEU A 105 0.86 -12.70 -11.37
C LEU A 105 0.02 -12.70 -12.65
N SER A 106 -1.24 -13.16 -12.58
CA SER A 106 -2.15 -13.17 -13.72
C SER A 106 -2.50 -11.76 -14.22
N GLY A 107 -2.59 -10.77 -13.33
CA GLY A 107 -2.96 -9.42 -13.70
C GLY A 107 -1.79 -8.49 -14.05
N THR A 108 -0.61 -8.67 -13.48
CA THR A 108 0.52 -7.75 -13.70
C THR A 108 1.44 -8.22 -14.82
N VAL A 109 1.81 -9.51 -14.85
CA VAL A 109 2.82 -10.02 -15.80
C VAL A 109 2.36 -9.92 -17.25
N PRO A 110 1.14 -10.37 -17.64
CA PRO A 110 0.71 -10.26 -19.03
C PRO A 110 0.61 -8.80 -19.48
N ILE A 111 0.09 -7.93 -18.61
CA ILE A 111 -0.10 -6.51 -18.96
C ILE A 111 1.24 -5.78 -19.04
N SER A 112 2.19 -6.06 -18.14
CA SER A 112 3.52 -5.45 -18.20
C SER A 112 4.29 -5.92 -19.44
N VAL A 113 4.24 -7.21 -19.78
CA VAL A 113 4.92 -7.75 -20.97
C VAL A 113 4.29 -7.21 -22.25
N LEU A 114 2.97 -7.34 -22.41
CA LEU A 114 2.27 -6.89 -23.61
C LEU A 114 2.33 -5.37 -23.78
N GLY A 115 2.12 -4.60 -22.72
CA GLY A 115 2.15 -3.15 -22.79
C GLY A 115 3.55 -2.62 -23.09
N THR A 116 4.60 -3.18 -22.48
CA THR A 116 5.97 -2.73 -22.77
C THR A 116 6.41 -3.14 -24.19
N ARG A 117 6.07 -4.37 -24.63
CA ARG A 117 6.46 -4.86 -25.96
C ARG A 117 5.72 -4.16 -27.09
N TYR A 118 4.40 -4.02 -26.98
CA TYR A 118 3.53 -3.54 -28.07
C TYR A 118 3.12 -2.09 -27.90
N ALA A 119 2.59 -1.69 -26.74
CA ALA A 119 2.09 -0.33 -26.56
C ALA A 119 3.23 0.70 -26.49
N MET A 120 4.35 0.35 -25.86
CA MET A 120 5.54 1.21 -25.78
C MET A 120 6.56 0.95 -26.89
N SER A 121 6.33 -0.05 -27.73
CA SER A 121 7.24 -0.48 -28.81
C SER A 121 8.69 -0.67 -28.34
N GLN A 122 8.90 -1.16 -27.12
CA GLN A 122 10.24 -1.40 -26.58
C GLN A 122 10.80 -2.73 -27.08
N ASN A 123 12.01 -2.68 -27.62
CA ASN A 123 12.78 -3.83 -28.09
C ASN A 123 14.22 -3.73 -27.55
N PRO A 124 14.66 -4.63 -26.65
CA PRO A 124 13.86 -5.67 -25.99
C PRO A 124 12.83 -5.09 -25.00
N PHE A 125 11.70 -5.78 -24.81
CA PHE A 125 10.66 -5.35 -23.86
C PHE A 125 11.13 -5.37 -22.40
N TRP A 126 12.18 -6.13 -22.09
CA TRP A 126 12.71 -6.32 -20.74
C TRP A 126 13.80 -5.32 -20.37
N LYS A 127 13.91 -4.19 -21.09
CA LYS A 127 14.92 -3.16 -20.81
C LYS A 127 14.87 -2.73 -19.33
N PRO A 128 15.92 -2.99 -18.52
CA PRO A 128 15.81 -2.93 -17.05
C PRO A 128 15.37 -1.57 -16.49
N ASP A 129 15.93 -0.48 -17.04
CA ASP A 129 15.70 0.93 -16.66
C ASP A 129 14.25 1.38 -16.87
N GLN A 130 13.50 0.70 -17.73
CA GLN A 130 12.11 1.02 -18.03
C GLN A 130 11.15 -0.01 -17.44
N TYR A 131 11.41 -1.29 -17.66
CA TYR A 131 10.49 -2.36 -17.29
C TYR A 131 10.32 -2.47 -15.76
N VAL A 132 11.41 -2.36 -14.99
CA VAL A 132 11.36 -2.52 -13.53
C VAL A 132 10.55 -1.40 -12.84
N PRO A 133 10.75 -0.11 -13.18
CA PRO A 133 9.87 0.95 -12.68
C PRO A 133 8.40 0.78 -13.11
N ILE A 134 8.14 0.37 -14.36
CA ILE A 134 6.77 0.19 -14.89
C ILE A 134 6.04 -0.91 -14.10
N ILE A 135 6.65 -2.08 -13.95
CA ILE A 135 6.01 -3.16 -13.18
C ILE A 135 5.82 -2.77 -11.72
N GLY A 136 6.77 -2.02 -11.13
CA GLY A 136 6.65 -1.48 -9.78
C GLY A 136 5.43 -0.55 -9.61
N MET A 137 5.20 0.36 -10.56
CA MET A 137 4.02 1.24 -10.55
C MET A 137 2.71 0.47 -10.72
N ILE A 138 2.68 -0.53 -11.62
CA ILE A 138 1.51 -1.38 -11.83
C ILE A 138 1.18 -2.16 -10.55
N LEU A 139 2.18 -2.79 -9.93
CA LEU A 139 2.03 -3.54 -8.68
C LEU A 139 1.57 -2.65 -7.53
N GLY A 140 2.17 -1.47 -7.36
CA GLY A 140 1.80 -0.53 -6.28
C GLY A 140 0.32 -0.12 -6.31
N ASN A 141 -0.20 0.16 -7.51
CA ASN A 141 -1.62 0.48 -7.71
C ASN A 141 -2.53 -0.74 -7.54
N ALA A 142 -2.11 -1.92 -8.03
CA ALA A 142 -2.85 -3.16 -7.84
C ALA A 142 -2.99 -3.53 -6.36
N ILE A 143 -1.92 -3.41 -5.55
CA ILE A 143 -1.94 -3.67 -4.10
C ILE A 143 -3.00 -2.80 -3.39
N SER A 144 -3.06 -1.52 -3.75
CA SER A 144 -4.03 -0.59 -3.16
C SER A 144 -5.46 -0.93 -3.56
N SER A 145 -5.69 -1.26 -4.84
CA SER A 145 -7.00 -1.65 -5.37
C SER A 145 -7.50 -2.95 -4.73
N ILE A 146 -6.66 -3.99 -4.67
CA ILE A 146 -6.96 -5.26 -4.00
C ILE A 146 -7.28 -5.02 -2.52
N GLY A 147 -6.50 -4.17 -1.84
CA GLY A 147 -6.73 -3.83 -0.44
C GLY A 147 -8.11 -3.21 -0.20
N ILE A 148 -8.53 -2.25 -1.03
CA ILE A 148 -9.86 -1.64 -0.95
C ILE A 148 -10.96 -2.67 -1.24
N GLY A 149 -10.80 -3.44 -2.32
CA GLY A 149 -11.79 -4.45 -2.73
C GLY A 149 -11.99 -5.52 -1.65
N LEU A 150 -10.91 -6.11 -1.12
CA LEU A 150 -10.99 -7.14 -0.09
C LEU A 150 -11.56 -6.60 1.22
N ASN A 151 -11.15 -5.40 1.65
CA ASN A 151 -11.72 -4.81 2.86
C ASN A 151 -13.22 -4.52 2.70
N THR A 152 -13.67 -4.15 1.49
CA THR A 152 -15.10 -3.96 1.19
C THR A 152 -15.85 -5.28 1.28
N VAL A 153 -15.38 -6.34 0.63
CA VAL A 153 -16.00 -7.68 0.72
C VAL A 153 -16.04 -8.16 2.17
N HIS A 154 -14.93 -8.07 2.89
CA HIS A 154 -14.88 -8.52 4.29
C HIS A 154 -15.82 -7.72 5.20
N LYS A 155 -16.04 -6.44 4.91
CA LYS A 155 -17.02 -5.60 5.61
C LYS A 155 -18.45 -6.07 5.31
N GLU A 156 -18.79 -6.20 4.03
CA GLU A 156 -20.12 -6.67 3.58
C GLU A 156 -20.49 -8.03 4.15
N PHE A 157 -19.56 -8.98 4.19
CA PHE A 157 -19.78 -10.31 4.76
C PHE A 157 -20.00 -10.33 6.27
N THR A 158 -19.62 -9.25 6.97
CA THR A 158 -19.80 -9.15 8.44
C THR A 158 -20.99 -8.28 8.81
N GLU A 159 -21.19 -7.17 8.11
CA GLU A 159 -22.28 -6.23 8.41
C GLU A 159 -23.60 -6.63 7.75
N ASN A 160 -23.57 -7.25 6.57
CA ASN A 160 -24.75 -7.61 5.78
C ASN A 160 -24.94 -9.13 5.67
N LYS A 161 -24.45 -9.91 6.65
CA LYS A 161 -24.52 -11.37 6.66
C LYS A 161 -25.96 -11.88 6.49
N ASP A 162 -26.90 -11.32 7.22
CA ASP A 162 -28.31 -11.75 7.22
C ASP A 162 -28.95 -11.60 5.84
N LYS A 163 -28.58 -10.56 5.09
CA LYS A 163 -29.06 -10.35 3.71
C LYS A 163 -28.56 -11.45 2.79
N ILE A 164 -27.28 -11.81 2.89
CA ILE A 164 -26.68 -12.88 2.07
C ILE A 164 -27.33 -14.23 2.40
N GLU A 165 -27.55 -14.54 3.69
CA GLU A 165 -28.23 -15.77 4.11
C GLU A 165 -29.68 -15.81 3.64
N THR A 166 -30.36 -14.66 3.63
CA THR A 166 -31.71 -14.53 3.08
C THR A 166 -31.75 -14.89 1.59
N TYR A 167 -30.85 -14.32 0.77
CA TYR A 167 -30.76 -14.69 -0.66
C TYR A 167 -30.55 -16.19 -0.87
N LEU A 168 -29.63 -16.79 -0.09
CA LEU A 168 -29.35 -18.23 -0.17
C LEU A 168 -30.55 -19.08 0.29
N ALA A 169 -31.31 -18.63 1.29
CA ALA A 169 -32.51 -19.30 1.76
C ALA A 169 -33.65 -19.26 0.73
N PHE A 170 -33.75 -18.20 -0.07
CA PHE A 170 -34.66 -18.09 -1.22
C PHE A 170 -34.17 -18.86 -2.47
N GLY A 171 -33.10 -19.63 -2.36
CA GLY A 171 -32.60 -20.49 -3.44
C GLY A 171 -31.64 -19.81 -4.42
N ALA A 172 -31.16 -18.59 -4.13
CA ALA A 172 -30.17 -17.94 -4.97
C ALA A 172 -28.85 -18.74 -5.00
N SER A 173 -28.22 -18.80 -6.17
CA SER A 173 -26.89 -19.38 -6.30
C SER A 173 -25.84 -18.52 -5.60
N ARG A 174 -24.68 -19.12 -5.28
CA ARG A 174 -23.54 -18.43 -4.66
C ARG A 174 -23.11 -17.19 -5.44
N PHE A 175 -23.16 -17.27 -6.77
CA PHE A 175 -22.80 -16.17 -7.66
C PHE A 175 -23.83 -15.05 -7.64
N GLU A 176 -25.12 -15.37 -7.62
CA GLU A 176 -26.19 -14.38 -7.57
C GLU A 176 -26.18 -13.60 -6.25
N ALA A 177 -26.01 -14.30 -5.13
CA ALA A 177 -25.92 -13.67 -3.80
C ALA A 177 -24.69 -12.75 -3.68
N CYS A 178 -23.57 -13.10 -4.33
CA CYS A 178 -22.32 -12.32 -4.25
C CYS A 178 -22.17 -11.24 -5.31
N LYS A 179 -22.88 -11.33 -6.43
CA LYS A 179 -22.77 -10.38 -7.54
C LYS A 179 -22.89 -8.92 -7.11
N PRO A 180 -23.86 -8.49 -6.27
CA PRO A 180 -23.94 -7.10 -5.84
C PRO A 180 -22.72 -6.68 -5.01
N ILE A 181 -22.23 -7.55 -4.12
CA ILE A 181 -21.08 -7.31 -3.26
C ILE A 181 -19.80 -7.17 -4.10
N GLY A 182 -19.58 -8.10 -5.02
CA GLY A 182 -18.42 -8.09 -5.91
C GLY A 182 -18.39 -6.86 -6.82
N LYS A 183 -19.56 -6.46 -7.35
CA LYS A 183 -19.70 -5.26 -8.20
C LYS A 183 -19.34 -3.99 -7.43
N GLU A 184 -19.87 -3.83 -6.22
CA GLU A 184 -19.58 -2.65 -5.40
C GLU A 184 -18.12 -2.63 -4.93
N ALA A 185 -17.58 -3.76 -4.49
CA ALA A 185 -16.17 -3.87 -4.11
C ALA A 185 -15.23 -3.54 -5.26
N LEU A 186 -15.50 -4.02 -6.48
CA LEU A 186 -14.69 -3.71 -7.66
C LEU A 186 -14.80 -2.24 -8.04
N LYS A 187 -16.01 -1.66 -7.98
CA LYS A 187 -16.22 -0.23 -8.24
C LYS A 187 -15.41 0.63 -7.27
N LEU A 188 -15.55 0.39 -5.96
CA LEU A 188 -14.82 1.12 -4.92
C LEU A 188 -13.30 0.96 -5.05
N ALA A 189 -12.83 -0.23 -5.42
CA ALA A 189 -11.41 -0.49 -5.64
C ALA A 189 -10.82 0.29 -6.83
N LEU A 190 -11.62 0.54 -7.88
CA LEU A 190 -11.16 1.22 -9.10
C LEU A 190 -11.41 2.73 -9.11
N LEU A 191 -12.25 3.24 -8.19
CA LEU A 191 -12.50 4.68 -8.06
C LEU A 191 -11.22 5.54 -7.98
N PRO A 192 -10.17 5.18 -7.21
CA PRO A 192 -8.94 5.98 -7.17
C PRO A 192 -8.26 6.10 -8.54
N THR A 193 -8.23 5.01 -9.30
CA THR A 193 -7.62 4.98 -10.65
C THR A 193 -8.42 5.83 -11.64
N VAL A 194 -9.75 5.74 -11.60
CA VAL A 194 -10.63 6.57 -12.43
C VAL A 194 -10.45 8.05 -12.10
N ASN A 195 -10.50 8.40 -10.81
CA ASN A 195 -10.32 9.77 -10.35
C ASN A 195 -8.95 10.33 -10.73
N GLN A 196 -7.89 9.52 -10.64
CA GLN A 196 -6.55 9.94 -11.06
C GLN A 196 -6.50 10.23 -12.56
N MET A 197 -7.09 9.37 -13.41
CA MET A 197 -7.15 9.60 -14.86
C MET A 197 -7.91 10.88 -15.23
N SER A 198 -8.94 11.25 -14.47
CA SER A 198 -9.72 12.48 -14.72
C SER A 198 -8.93 13.77 -14.48
N VAL A 199 -7.87 13.75 -13.66
CA VAL A 199 -7.15 14.98 -13.25
C VAL A 199 -5.69 15.06 -13.73
N ILE A 200 -5.10 13.95 -14.20
CA ILE A 200 -3.66 13.81 -14.49
C ILE A 200 -3.13 14.68 -15.64
N GLY A 201 -4.01 15.36 -16.38
CA GLY A 201 -3.63 16.35 -17.40
C GLY A 201 -4.11 17.77 -17.10
N LEU A 202 -4.94 17.95 -16.06
CA LEU A 202 -5.53 19.24 -15.70
C LEU A 202 -4.79 19.91 -14.54
N ILE A 203 -4.43 19.15 -13.50
CA ILE A 203 -3.93 19.70 -12.22
C ILE A 203 -2.55 19.15 -11.86
N SER A 204 -2.25 17.90 -12.21
CA SER A 204 -1.06 17.20 -11.73
C SER A 204 -0.25 16.66 -12.89
N ILE A 205 1.03 17.04 -13.00
CA ILE A 205 1.98 16.38 -13.90
C ILE A 205 2.58 15.19 -13.14
N PRO A 206 2.32 13.93 -13.56
CA PRO A 206 2.84 12.76 -12.86
C PRO A 206 4.36 12.68 -12.91
N GLY A 207 4.96 12.18 -11.82
CA GLY A 207 6.41 12.21 -11.63
C GLY A 207 7.23 11.49 -12.70
N MET A 208 6.70 10.41 -13.31
CA MET A 208 7.39 9.70 -14.39
C MET A 208 7.35 10.49 -15.71
N MET A 209 6.28 11.26 -15.97
CA MET A 209 6.23 12.21 -17.09
C MET A 209 7.25 13.34 -16.88
N THR A 210 7.29 13.94 -15.68
CA THR A 210 8.30 14.95 -15.33
C THR A 210 9.71 14.37 -15.44
N GLY A 211 9.94 13.15 -14.95
CA GLY A 211 11.23 12.45 -15.04
C GLY A 211 11.66 12.20 -16.49
N ALA A 212 10.72 11.82 -17.36
CA ALA A 212 10.98 11.67 -18.79
C ALA A 212 11.37 13.00 -19.46
N ILE A 213 10.71 14.11 -19.08
CA ILE A 213 11.01 15.45 -19.59
C ILE A 213 12.40 15.90 -19.12
N VAL A 214 12.70 15.74 -17.82
CA VAL A 214 14.03 16.06 -17.25
C VAL A 214 15.12 15.17 -17.85
N GLY A 215 14.79 13.92 -18.18
CA GLY A 215 15.65 12.98 -18.92
C GLY A 215 15.80 13.28 -20.42
N GLY A 216 15.31 14.44 -20.90
CA GLY A 216 15.52 14.91 -22.26
C GLY A 216 14.52 14.40 -23.31
N LYS A 217 13.47 13.66 -22.92
CA LYS A 217 12.40 13.31 -23.87
C LYS A 217 11.52 14.53 -24.17
N SER A 218 11.04 14.62 -25.40
CA SER A 218 10.08 15.66 -25.76
C SER A 218 8.78 15.52 -24.95
N VAL A 219 8.17 16.66 -24.60
CA VAL A 219 6.95 16.70 -23.77
C VAL A 219 5.83 15.85 -24.38
N ASN A 220 5.68 15.86 -25.71
CA ASN A 220 4.68 15.06 -26.41
C ASN A 220 4.92 13.54 -26.23
N GLN A 221 6.18 13.10 -26.32
CA GLN A 221 6.53 11.70 -26.10
C GLN A 221 6.33 11.29 -24.64
N ALA A 222 6.69 12.16 -23.68
CA ALA A 222 6.44 11.92 -22.26
C ALA A 222 4.94 11.79 -21.95
N ALA A 223 4.10 12.64 -22.56
CA ALA A 223 2.64 12.56 -22.41
C ALA A 223 2.07 11.24 -22.97
N ARG A 224 2.52 10.79 -24.15
CA ARG A 224 2.10 9.49 -24.73
C ARG A 224 2.49 8.31 -23.85
N LEU A 225 3.72 8.31 -23.33
CA LEU A 225 4.19 7.28 -22.41
C LEU A 225 3.33 7.24 -21.14
N GLN A 226 3.00 8.41 -20.59
CA GLN A 226 2.14 8.50 -19.41
C GLN A 226 0.71 8.00 -19.67
N MET A 227 0.12 8.31 -20.83
CA MET A 227 -1.19 7.77 -21.22
C MET A 227 -1.18 6.24 -21.24
N ILE A 228 -0.18 5.65 -21.89
CA ILE A 228 -0.02 4.19 -21.94
C ILE A 228 0.12 3.59 -20.53
N ILE A 229 0.92 4.21 -19.66
CA ILE A 229 1.12 3.72 -18.29
C ILE A 229 -0.17 3.80 -17.47
N MET A 230 -0.97 4.85 -17.63
CA MET A 230 -2.27 4.94 -16.95
C MET A 230 -3.23 3.84 -17.41
N PHE A 231 -3.26 3.52 -18.70
CA PHE A 231 -4.08 2.43 -19.22
C PHE A 231 -3.61 1.06 -18.70
N MET A 232 -2.30 0.83 -18.62
CA MET A 232 -1.72 -0.38 -18.04
C MET A 232 -2.05 -0.52 -16.55
N ILE A 233 -1.91 0.56 -15.78
CA ILE A 233 -2.27 0.59 -14.35
C ILE A 233 -3.74 0.26 -14.15
N SER A 234 -4.62 0.87 -14.95
CA SER A 234 -6.07 0.64 -14.91
C SER A 234 -6.43 -0.81 -15.23
N ALA A 235 -5.95 -1.32 -16.36
CA ALA A 235 -6.22 -2.69 -16.80
C ALA A 235 -5.71 -3.72 -15.79
N SER A 236 -4.50 -3.53 -15.26
CA SER A 236 -3.90 -4.46 -14.31
C SER A 236 -4.56 -4.41 -12.94
N SER A 237 -4.87 -3.22 -12.44
CA SER A 237 -5.59 -3.07 -11.16
C SER A 237 -6.98 -3.70 -11.23
N ALA A 238 -7.69 -3.53 -12.35
CA ALA A 238 -8.99 -4.17 -12.58
C ALA A 238 -8.88 -5.70 -12.60
N LEU A 239 -7.94 -6.24 -13.38
CA LEU A 239 -7.78 -7.70 -13.52
C LEU A 239 -7.32 -8.35 -12.21
N CYS A 240 -6.32 -7.78 -11.53
CA CYS A 240 -5.85 -8.28 -10.24
C CYS A 240 -6.97 -8.26 -9.19
N THR A 241 -7.71 -7.15 -9.11
CA THR A 241 -8.79 -7.00 -8.13
C THR A 241 -9.94 -7.95 -8.43
N LEU A 242 -10.36 -8.09 -9.69
CA LEU A 242 -11.42 -9.02 -10.08
C LEU A 242 -11.08 -10.46 -9.69
N LEU A 243 -9.86 -10.91 -9.98
CA LEU A 243 -9.40 -12.26 -9.62
C LEU A 243 -9.30 -12.44 -8.09
N ALA A 244 -8.76 -11.44 -7.38
CA ALA A 244 -8.68 -11.47 -5.92
C ALA A 244 -10.07 -11.54 -5.25
N LEU A 245 -11.05 -10.77 -5.76
CA LEU A 245 -12.44 -10.79 -5.30
C LEU A 245 -13.10 -12.12 -5.61
N PHE A 246 -12.89 -12.67 -6.81
CA PHE A 246 -13.41 -13.98 -7.19
C PHE A 246 -12.90 -15.08 -6.24
N PHE A 247 -11.60 -15.12 -5.94
CA PHE A 247 -11.03 -16.07 -5.00
C PHE A 247 -11.51 -15.86 -3.56
N SER A 248 -11.68 -14.61 -3.13
CA SER A 248 -12.24 -14.29 -1.81
C SER A 248 -13.67 -14.81 -1.67
N LEU A 249 -14.56 -14.45 -2.60
CA LEU A 249 -15.98 -14.85 -2.58
C LEU A 249 -16.17 -16.37 -2.66
N THR A 250 -15.39 -17.05 -3.51
CA THR A 250 -15.44 -18.51 -3.65
C THR A 250 -14.91 -19.24 -2.42
N THR A 251 -14.01 -18.63 -1.64
CA THR A 251 -13.48 -19.21 -0.40
C THR A 251 -14.41 -18.96 0.80
N LEU A 252 -15.07 -17.79 0.85
CA LEU A 252 -15.93 -17.37 1.96
C LEU A 252 -17.28 -18.05 1.99
N ILE A 253 -17.81 -18.45 0.84
CA ILE A 253 -19.02 -19.26 0.75
C ILE A 253 -18.61 -20.71 0.51
N ASP A 254 -19.26 -21.69 1.14
CA ASP A 254 -19.00 -23.10 0.84
C ASP A 254 -19.82 -23.58 -0.37
N SER A 255 -19.43 -24.72 -0.96
CA SER A 255 -20.23 -25.42 -1.99
C SER A 255 -21.62 -25.81 -1.50
N LYS A 256 -21.84 -25.81 -0.17
CA LYS A 256 -23.14 -26.04 0.48
C LYS A 256 -23.94 -24.75 0.72
N CYS A 257 -23.63 -23.63 0.04
CA CYS A 257 -24.31 -22.34 0.20
C CYS A 257 -24.35 -21.86 1.67
N ARG A 258 -23.25 -22.02 2.40
CA ARG A 258 -23.10 -21.52 3.78
C ARG A 258 -22.01 -20.48 3.84
N ILE A 259 -22.26 -19.39 4.56
CA ILE A 259 -21.26 -18.36 4.82
C ILE A 259 -20.31 -18.88 5.89
N ARG A 260 -19.01 -18.97 5.57
CA ARG A 260 -17.97 -19.40 6.51
C ARG A 260 -17.25 -18.19 7.08
N VAL A 261 -17.94 -17.45 7.94
CA VAL A 261 -17.33 -16.35 8.71
C VAL A 261 -16.22 -16.89 9.63
N ASP A 262 -16.28 -18.17 10.00
CA ASP A 262 -15.25 -18.86 10.80
C ASP A 262 -13.87 -18.91 10.12
N LYS A 263 -13.83 -18.77 8.79
CA LYS A 263 -12.58 -18.68 8.03
C LYS A 263 -11.99 -17.27 8.02
N LEU A 264 -12.73 -16.27 8.49
CA LEU A 264 -12.30 -14.87 8.58
C LEU A 264 -11.52 -14.66 9.89
N ASP A 265 -10.22 -14.93 9.87
CA ASP A 265 -9.39 -14.66 11.02
C ASP A 265 -9.09 -13.15 11.10
N SER A 266 -9.56 -12.54 12.20
CA SER A 266 -9.25 -11.14 12.55
C SER A 266 -7.98 -11.02 13.39
N ARG A 267 -7.35 -12.14 13.79
CA ARG A 267 -6.10 -12.11 14.55
C ARG A 267 -4.98 -11.53 13.67
N LYS A 268 -4.22 -10.60 14.23
CA LYS A 268 -3.01 -10.06 13.60
C LYS A 268 -1.94 -11.17 13.46
N PRO A 269 -1.11 -11.17 12.41
CA PRO A 269 0.00 -12.10 12.25
C PRO A 269 0.95 -12.08 13.47
N LEU A 270 1.60 -13.21 13.79
CA LEU A 270 2.53 -13.36 14.92
C LEU A 270 3.59 -12.25 14.99
N LEU A 271 4.20 -11.91 13.85
CA LEU A 271 5.19 -10.83 13.74
C LEU A 271 4.62 -9.45 14.14
N TYR A 272 3.37 -9.17 13.78
CA TYR A 272 2.71 -7.90 14.08
C TYR A 272 2.28 -7.82 15.56
N ARG A 273 1.90 -8.96 16.17
CA ARG A 273 1.67 -9.04 17.62
C ARG A 273 2.96 -8.77 18.39
N TYR A 274 4.09 -9.29 17.91
CA TYR A 274 5.39 -9.03 18.53
C TYR A 274 5.80 -7.56 18.39
N ARG A 275 5.61 -6.97 17.21
CA ARG A 275 5.87 -5.54 16.96
C ARG A 275 4.98 -4.62 17.80
N ASP A 276 3.68 -4.86 17.85
CA ASP A 276 2.75 -4.04 18.65
C ASP A 276 3.00 -4.24 20.16
N SER A 277 3.43 -5.43 20.59
CA SER A 277 3.88 -5.70 21.97
C SER A 277 5.18 -4.97 22.30
N ALA A 278 6.16 -4.94 21.38
CA ALA A 278 7.39 -4.17 21.52
C ALA A 278 7.10 -2.65 21.54
N GLY A 279 6.25 -2.16 20.63
CA GLY A 279 5.84 -0.76 20.55
C GLY A 279 5.07 -0.30 21.79
N THR A 280 4.19 -1.13 22.34
CA THR A 280 3.48 -0.83 23.59
C THR A 280 4.38 -0.89 24.81
N LYS A 281 5.39 -1.78 24.85
CA LYS A 281 6.44 -1.77 25.89
C LYS A 281 7.29 -0.50 25.84
N ILE A 282 7.72 -0.08 24.64
CA ILE A 282 8.48 1.17 24.45
C ILE A 282 7.62 2.38 24.84
N TRP A 283 6.35 2.41 24.44
CA TRP A 283 5.42 3.49 24.80
C TRP A 283 5.14 3.56 26.31
N LYS A 284 5.00 2.40 26.97
CA LYS A 284 4.90 2.33 28.45
C LYS A 284 6.19 2.79 29.12
N GLY A 285 7.37 2.43 28.58
CA GLY A 285 8.67 2.93 29.04
C GLY A 285 8.77 4.45 28.96
N ILE A 286 8.41 5.04 27.82
CA ILE A 286 8.40 6.49 27.61
C ILE A 286 7.38 7.19 28.54
N LYS A 287 6.18 6.63 28.72
CA LYS A 287 5.19 7.17 29.67
C LYS A 287 5.69 7.10 31.12
N SER A 288 6.39 6.03 31.50
CA SER A 288 6.96 5.90 32.86
C SER A 288 8.08 6.92 33.11
N LEU A 289 8.91 7.19 32.11
CA LEU A 289 9.95 8.23 32.17
C LEU A 289 9.33 9.64 32.31
N LYS A 290 8.22 9.88 31.60
CA LYS A 290 7.49 11.17 31.64
C LYS A 290 6.76 11.41 32.97
N TRP A 291 6.44 10.34 33.72
CA TRP A 291 5.86 10.42 35.07
C TRP A 291 6.93 10.56 36.17
N TRP A 292 8.12 9.99 35.97
CA TRP A 292 9.24 10.19 36.91
C TRP A 292 9.65 11.67 37.02
N GLY A 293 9.67 12.41 35.90
CA GLY A 293 10.01 13.84 35.90
C GLY A 293 8.95 14.80 36.49
N ARG A 294 7.76 14.30 36.87
CA ARG A 294 6.71 15.09 37.54
C ARG A 294 6.55 14.77 39.03
N GLY A 295 7.12 13.65 39.51
CA GLY A 295 6.93 13.18 40.90
C GLY A 295 7.72 13.94 41.96
N GLU A 296 8.80 14.62 41.59
CA GLU A 296 9.70 15.29 42.56
C GLU A 296 9.38 16.77 42.78
N ARG A 297 8.50 17.38 41.98
CA ARG A 297 8.11 18.80 42.17
C ARG A 297 6.83 19.02 42.98
N GLY A 298 6.02 17.98 43.19
CA GLY A 298 4.75 18.11 43.94
C GLY A 298 4.88 17.92 45.44
N THR A 299 5.91 17.20 45.91
CA THR A 299 6.02 16.78 47.31
C THR A 299 6.69 17.82 48.23
N GLU A 300 7.43 18.79 47.68
CA GLU A 300 8.07 19.86 48.47
C GLU A 300 7.14 21.05 48.73
N GLU A 301 6.26 21.41 47.78
CA GLU A 301 5.26 22.47 47.97
C GLU A 301 4.13 22.03 48.93
N GLU A 302 3.67 20.78 48.84
CA GLU A 302 2.67 20.24 49.79
C GLU A 302 3.22 20.12 51.22
N ARG A 303 4.52 19.85 51.40
CA ARG A 303 5.13 19.83 52.74
C ARG A 303 5.35 21.22 53.34
N ARG A 304 5.53 22.26 52.52
CA ARG A 304 5.67 23.65 53.01
C ARG A 304 4.34 24.27 53.39
N GLY A 305 3.25 23.94 52.69
CA GLY A 305 1.91 24.48 53.00
C GLY A 305 1.32 24.01 54.34
N LEU A 306 1.75 22.85 54.85
CA LEU A 306 1.21 22.27 56.08
C LEU A 306 1.86 22.76 57.39
N LEU A 307 2.95 23.53 57.31
CA LEU A 307 3.65 24.06 58.50
C LEU A 307 3.30 25.53 58.79
N ASP A 308 2.75 26.25 57.82
CA ASP A 308 2.44 27.69 57.95
C ASP A 308 1.02 27.96 58.47
N ASP A 309 0.18 26.93 58.60
CA ASP A 309 -1.24 27.05 59.03
C ASP A 309 -1.42 26.73 60.53
N SER A 310 -0.37 26.91 61.33
CA SER A 310 -0.34 26.58 62.77
C SER A 310 0.11 27.72 63.68
N ARG A 311 -0.32 28.96 63.41
CA ARG A 311 -0.23 30.09 64.35
C ARG A 311 -1.45 31.01 64.30
#